data_AF-A0A933QLI8-F1
#
_entry.id   AF-A0A933QLI8-F1
#
_cell.length_a   1.000
_cell.length_b   1.000
_cell.length_c   1.000
_cell.angle_alpha   90.00
_cell.angle_beta   90.00
_cell.angle_gamma   90.00
#
_symmetry.space_group_name_H-M   'P 1'
#
loop_
_entity.id
_entity.type
_entity.pdbx_description
1 polymer ?
#
loop_
_entity_poly.entity_id
_entity_poly.type
_entity_poly.pdbx_seq_one_letter_code
_entity_poly.pdbx_strand_id
1 'polypeptide(L)'
;MSSPVHQRLSYLVSSPQDSAARLLRDTPSCEQPQARLERCGPEALSSAELLQLVLDSKSDPLLPLRLLNQWSTMNQLAHASPAEILRVDGMTRVRLAHLRAALEMGRRMWTEPLQNRPVIRSPADAAELFLPEMSGLQHEQMRAMLLYCQIGYEMILTLQSQLLAKYHDLDQLNLTSDEIEDS
;
A
#
# COMPACT_ATOMS: atom_id res chain seq x y z
N MET A 1 -50.23 29.57 -43.61
CA MET A 1 -48.80 29.86 -43.90
C MET A 1 -48.10 29.92 -42.55
N SER A 2 -47.60 28.77 -42.07
CA SER A 2 -47.19 28.57 -40.68
C SER A 2 -45.73 28.96 -40.45
N SER A 3 -45.54 29.72 -39.36
CA SER A 3 -44.28 30.16 -38.77
C SER A 3 -43.44 28.99 -38.21
N PRO A 4 -42.10 29.05 -38.23
CA PRO A 4 -41.22 27.96 -37.79
C PRO A 4 -40.79 28.18 -36.33
N VAL A 5 -41.53 27.62 -35.37
CA VAL A 5 -41.06 27.51 -33.98
C VAL A 5 -41.54 26.18 -33.41
N HIS A 6 -40.78 25.10 -33.61
CA HIS A 6 -40.73 23.93 -32.73
C HIS A 6 -39.68 22.92 -33.23
N GLN A 7 -38.39 23.25 -33.06
CA GLN A 7 -37.35 22.21 -32.89
C GLN A 7 -37.00 22.16 -31.41
N ARG A 8 -37.70 21.29 -30.66
CA ARG A 8 -37.29 20.91 -29.31
C ARG A 8 -36.08 20.01 -29.43
N LEU A 9 -34.94 20.56 -29.05
CA LEU A 9 -33.71 19.83 -28.87
C LEU A 9 -33.84 18.92 -27.63
N SER A 10 -34.01 17.62 -27.88
CA SER A 10 -33.92 16.57 -26.87
C SER A 10 -32.45 16.18 -26.69
N TYR A 11 -31.67 17.03 -26.04
CA TYR A 11 -30.33 16.66 -25.59
C TYR A 11 -30.43 15.75 -24.37
N LEU A 12 -30.18 14.46 -24.61
CA LEU A 12 -29.37 13.58 -23.77
C LEU A 12 -29.27 13.94 -22.27
N VAL A 13 -30.31 13.62 -21.50
CA VAL A 13 -30.09 13.18 -20.12
C VAL A 13 -29.64 11.73 -20.22
N SER A 14 -28.32 11.53 -20.33
CA SER A 14 -27.74 10.20 -20.14
C SER A 14 -27.89 9.86 -18.67
N SER A 15 -28.53 8.72 -18.36
CA SER A 15 -28.61 8.20 -16.99
C SER A 15 -27.19 8.07 -16.42
N PRO A 16 -26.95 8.37 -15.12
CA PRO A 16 -25.64 8.16 -14.48
C PRO A 16 -25.11 6.72 -14.66
N GLN A 17 -26.02 5.77 -14.89
CA GLN A 17 -25.70 4.36 -15.11
C GLN A 17 -25.12 4.09 -16.51
N ASP A 18 -25.49 4.86 -17.54
CA ASP A 18 -24.93 4.74 -18.90
C ASP A 18 -23.51 5.31 -18.99
N SER A 19 -23.21 6.33 -18.19
CA SER A 19 -21.89 6.95 -18.09
C SER A 19 -20.85 5.99 -17.50
N ALA A 20 -21.21 5.25 -16.46
CA ALA A 20 -20.35 4.24 -15.84
C ALA A 20 -20.07 3.07 -16.80
N ALA A 21 -21.08 2.64 -17.56
CA ALA A 21 -20.95 1.59 -18.57
C ALA A 21 -20.08 2.00 -19.78
N ARG A 22 -19.97 3.32 -20.05
CA ARG A 22 -19.03 3.88 -21.04
C ARG A 22 -17.62 4.02 -20.48
N LEU A 23 -17.46 4.47 -19.24
CA LEU A 23 -16.13 4.61 -18.60
C LEU A 23 -15.42 3.26 -18.42
N LEU A 24 -16.16 2.16 -18.30
CA LEU A 24 -15.59 0.81 -18.35
C LEU A 24 -15.15 0.38 -19.74
N ARG A 25 -15.73 0.97 -20.78
CA ARG A 25 -15.48 0.65 -22.17
C ARG A 25 -14.25 1.38 -22.72
N ASP A 26 -13.80 2.43 -22.04
CA ASP A 26 -12.72 3.33 -22.47
C ASP A 26 -11.36 3.03 -21.82
N THR A 27 -11.22 1.93 -21.08
CA THR A 27 -9.89 1.45 -20.67
C THR A 27 -9.22 0.70 -21.84
N PRO A 28 -7.95 0.98 -22.17
CA PRO A 28 -7.27 0.40 -23.31
C PRO A 28 -6.93 -1.08 -23.01
N SER A 29 -7.91 -1.95 -23.22
CA SER A 29 -7.79 -3.28 -23.84
C SER A 29 -9.10 -4.02 -23.63
N CYS A 30 -9.79 -4.38 -24.72
CA CYS A 30 -10.89 -5.36 -24.74
C CYS A 30 -10.45 -6.78 -24.29
N GLU A 31 -9.30 -6.89 -23.64
CA GLU A 31 -8.69 -8.12 -23.18
C GLU A 31 -9.36 -8.55 -21.87
N GLN A 32 -9.78 -9.81 -21.81
CA GLN A 32 -10.40 -10.38 -20.62
C GLN A 32 -9.44 -10.29 -19.43
N PRO A 33 -9.93 -10.00 -18.20
CA PRO A 33 -9.07 -9.86 -17.03
C PRO A 33 -8.16 -11.07 -16.78
N GLN A 34 -8.61 -12.29 -17.09
CA GLN A 34 -7.79 -13.51 -16.99
C GLN A 34 -6.58 -13.47 -17.93
N ALA A 35 -6.79 -13.12 -19.20
CA ALA A 35 -5.71 -13.04 -20.19
C ALA A 35 -4.70 -11.95 -19.80
N ARG A 36 -5.18 -10.81 -19.28
CA ARG A 36 -4.32 -9.73 -18.80
C ARG A 36 -3.52 -10.12 -17.56
N LEU A 37 -4.13 -10.86 -16.64
CA LEU A 37 -3.44 -11.41 -15.47
C LEU A 37 -2.31 -12.35 -15.89
N GLU A 38 -2.55 -13.22 -16.86
CA GLU A 38 -1.53 -14.15 -17.39
C GLU A 38 -0.38 -13.42 -18.09
N ARG A 39 -0.69 -12.36 -18.84
CA ARG A 39 0.31 -11.63 -19.66
C ARG A 39 1.10 -10.58 -18.89
N CYS A 40 0.44 -9.84 -18.00
CA CYS A 40 0.97 -8.64 -17.36
C CYS A 40 1.10 -8.77 -15.82
N GLY A 41 0.56 -9.83 -15.23
CA GLY A 41 0.53 -10.02 -13.79
C GLY A 41 -0.57 -9.20 -13.08
N PRO A 42 -0.72 -9.38 -11.75
CA PRO A 42 -1.82 -8.80 -10.97
C PRO A 42 -1.74 -7.28 -10.82
N GLU A 43 -0.54 -6.70 -10.87
CA GLU A 43 -0.28 -5.25 -10.77
C GLU A 43 -0.97 -4.45 -11.90
N ALA A 44 -1.23 -5.09 -13.04
CA ALA A 44 -1.86 -4.47 -14.19
C ALA A 44 -3.40 -4.44 -14.13
N LEU A 45 -4.01 -5.06 -13.11
CA LEU A 45 -5.45 -5.15 -12.96
C LEU A 45 -5.97 -4.07 -12.00
N SER A 46 -7.09 -3.46 -12.36
CA SER A 46 -7.84 -2.60 -11.45
C SER A 46 -8.47 -3.39 -10.31
N SER A 47 -8.82 -2.73 -9.20
CA SER A 47 -9.55 -3.39 -8.09
C SER A 47 -10.87 -4.01 -8.54
N ALA A 48 -11.53 -3.41 -9.53
CA ALA A 48 -12.77 -3.94 -10.10
C ALA A 48 -12.51 -5.26 -10.85
N GLU A 49 -11.43 -5.36 -11.60
CA GLU A 49 -11.03 -6.58 -12.31
C GLU A 49 -10.58 -7.68 -11.35
N LEU A 50 -9.83 -7.33 -10.29
CA LEU A 50 -9.46 -8.28 -9.23
C LEU A 50 -10.71 -8.84 -8.54
N LEU A 51 -11.67 -7.98 -8.20
CA LEU A 51 -12.95 -8.41 -7.66
C LEU A 51 -13.75 -9.26 -8.66
N GLN A 52 -13.74 -8.92 -9.95
CA GLN A 52 -14.40 -9.72 -10.99
C GLN A 52 -13.85 -11.15 -11.04
N LEU A 53 -12.53 -11.30 -10.93
CA LEU A 53 -11.85 -12.59 -10.91
C LEU A 53 -12.20 -13.39 -9.65
N VAL A 54 -12.13 -12.77 -8.48
CA VAL A 54 -12.47 -13.42 -7.20
C VAL A 54 -13.93 -13.87 -7.16
N LEU A 55 -14.84 -13.04 -7.65
CA LEU A 55 -16.28 -13.28 -7.59
C LEU A 55 -16.81 -14.17 -8.73
N ASP A 56 -15.97 -14.50 -9.70
CA ASP A 56 -16.38 -15.13 -10.97
C ASP A 56 -17.65 -14.49 -11.54
N SER A 57 -17.61 -13.16 -11.72
CA SER A 57 -18.75 -12.37 -12.16
C SER A 57 -18.74 -12.08 -13.66
N LYS A 58 -18.34 -13.05 -14.48
CA LYS A 58 -18.34 -12.91 -15.96
C LYS A 58 -19.73 -12.57 -16.51
N SER A 59 -20.79 -13.12 -15.90
CA SER A 59 -22.18 -12.86 -16.27
C SER A 59 -22.69 -11.50 -15.82
N ASP A 60 -22.02 -10.86 -14.87
CA ASP A 60 -22.38 -9.55 -14.33
C ASP A 60 -21.10 -8.71 -14.10
N PRO A 61 -20.59 -8.05 -15.16
CA PRO A 61 -19.38 -7.25 -15.09
C PRO A 61 -19.56 -5.98 -14.25
N LEU A 62 -20.79 -5.60 -13.90
CA LEU A 62 -21.06 -4.41 -13.09
C LEU A 62 -21.04 -4.70 -11.58
N LEU A 63 -21.20 -5.96 -11.17
CA LEU A 63 -21.17 -6.35 -9.75
C LEU A 63 -19.96 -5.80 -8.99
N PRO A 64 -18.70 -5.93 -9.46
CA PRO A 64 -17.54 -5.38 -8.76
C PRO A 64 -17.64 -3.87 -8.53
N LEU A 65 -18.18 -3.13 -9.49
CA LEU A 65 -18.32 -1.68 -9.40
C LEU A 65 -19.44 -1.27 -8.45
N ARG A 66 -20.53 -2.04 -8.39
CA ARG A 66 -21.59 -1.82 -7.41
C ARG A 66 -21.03 -1.96 -5.99
N LEU A 67 -20.20 -2.97 -5.75
CA LEU A 67 -19.49 -3.14 -4.48
C LEU A 67 -18.56 -1.96 -4.20
N LEU A 68 -17.72 -1.57 -5.16
CA LEU A 68 -16.79 -0.45 -4.99
C LEU A 68 -17.50 0.90 -4.80
N ASN A 69 -18.65 1.11 -5.43
CA ASN A 69 -19.46 2.32 -5.23
C ASN A 69 -20.10 2.36 -3.84
N GLN A 70 -20.53 1.22 -3.30
CA GLN A 70 -21.17 1.16 -1.99
C GLN A 70 -20.17 1.29 -0.83
N TRP A 71 -18.98 0.71 -0.95
CA TRP A 71 -17.98 0.71 0.13
C TRP A 71 -16.75 1.57 -0.13
N SER A 72 -16.59 2.17 -1.31
CA SER A 72 -15.51 3.10 -1.73
C SER A 72 -14.05 2.60 -1.64
N THR A 73 -13.74 1.68 -0.72
CA THR A 73 -12.42 1.12 -0.45
C THR A 73 -12.55 -0.38 -0.15
N MET A 74 -11.50 -1.15 -0.47
CA MET A 74 -11.44 -2.59 -0.16
C MET A 74 -11.51 -2.86 1.35
N ASN A 75 -10.96 -1.96 2.17
CA ASN A 75 -10.98 -2.11 3.63
C ASN A 75 -12.41 -2.00 4.20
N GLN A 76 -13.20 -1.04 3.72
CA GLN A 76 -14.60 -0.93 4.09
C GLN A 76 -15.41 -2.15 3.64
N LEU A 77 -15.16 -2.65 2.42
CA LEU A 77 -15.79 -3.88 1.93
C LEU A 77 -15.43 -5.09 2.80
N ALA A 78 -14.19 -5.17 3.31
CA ALA A 78 -13.77 -6.24 4.18
C ALA A 78 -14.51 -6.27 5.53
N HIS A 79 -14.84 -5.09 6.06
CA HIS A 79 -15.53 -4.93 7.34
C HIS A 79 -17.06 -4.92 7.23
N ALA A 80 -17.61 -4.81 6.02
CA ALA A 80 -19.04 -4.87 5.76
C ALA A 80 -19.65 -6.18 6.28
N SER A 81 -20.91 -6.16 6.74
CA SER A 81 -21.55 -7.38 7.23
C SER A 81 -21.93 -8.32 6.06
N PRO A 82 -21.96 -9.65 6.27
CA PRO A 82 -22.43 -10.60 5.26
C PRO A 82 -23.85 -10.27 4.74
N ALA A 83 -24.72 -9.79 5.61
CA ALA A 83 -26.10 -9.44 5.26
C ALA A 83 -26.18 -8.24 4.32
N GLU A 84 -25.32 -7.22 4.51
CA GLU A 84 -25.28 -6.06 3.61
C GLU A 84 -24.72 -6.43 2.25
N ILE A 85 -23.66 -7.24 2.20
CA ILE A 85 -23.06 -7.68 0.93
C ILE A 85 -24.08 -8.51 0.12
N LEU A 86 -24.85 -9.38 0.77
CA LEU A 86 -25.88 -10.20 0.09
C LEU A 86 -27.07 -9.40 -0.43
N ARG A 87 -27.26 -8.14 -0.01
CA ARG A 87 -28.32 -7.26 -0.55
C ARG A 87 -27.94 -6.66 -1.90
N VAL A 88 -26.69 -6.74 -2.31
CA VAL A 88 -26.22 -6.21 -3.59
C VAL A 88 -26.73 -7.11 -4.72
N ASP A 89 -27.37 -6.50 -5.71
CA ASP A 89 -27.83 -7.22 -6.89
C ASP A 89 -26.67 -7.92 -7.61
N GLY A 90 -26.87 -9.20 -7.96
CA GLY A 90 -25.84 -10.08 -8.51
C GLY A 90 -24.99 -10.81 -7.47
N MET A 91 -25.15 -10.51 -6.17
CA MET A 91 -24.38 -11.18 -5.12
C MET A 91 -25.06 -12.49 -4.66
N THR A 92 -24.27 -13.55 -4.49
CA THR A 92 -24.74 -14.87 -4.05
C THR A 92 -23.95 -15.35 -2.85
N ARG A 93 -24.46 -16.37 -2.13
CA ARG A 93 -23.72 -17.00 -1.02
C ARG A 93 -22.37 -17.56 -1.46
N VAL A 94 -22.27 -18.09 -2.68
CA VAL A 94 -21.01 -18.61 -3.25
C VAL A 94 -20.03 -17.46 -3.48
N ARG A 95 -20.47 -16.37 -4.12
CA ARG A 95 -19.62 -15.19 -4.36
C ARG A 95 -19.17 -14.53 -3.06
N LEU A 96 -20.05 -14.47 -2.06
CA LEU A 96 -19.69 -14.01 -0.72
C LEU A 96 -18.61 -14.89 -0.08
N ALA A 97 -18.73 -16.22 -0.20
CA ALA A 97 -17.72 -17.14 0.31
C ALA A 97 -16.36 -16.93 -0.36
N HIS A 98 -16.33 -16.76 -1.69
CA HIS A 98 -15.10 -16.44 -2.42
C HIS A 98 -14.48 -15.13 -1.95
N LEU A 99 -15.28 -14.07 -1.83
CA LEU A 99 -14.82 -12.77 -1.34
C LEU A 99 -14.23 -12.89 0.08
N ARG A 100 -14.92 -13.57 0.98
CA ARG A 100 -14.46 -13.78 2.36
C ARG A 100 -13.17 -14.59 2.42
N ALA A 101 -13.07 -15.65 1.62
CA ALA A 101 -11.86 -16.44 1.52
C ALA A 101 -10.68 -15.59 1.02
N ALA A 102 -10.87 -14.81 -0.06
CA ALA A 102 -9.84 -13.94 -0.61
C ALA A 102 -9.34 -12.89 0.41
N LEU A 103 -10.27 -12.23 1.10
CA LEU A 103 -9.93 -11.24 2.13
C LEU A 103 -9.21 -11.87 3.33
N GLU A 104 -9.67 -13.04 3.79
CA GLU A 104 -9.03 -13.76 4.89
C GLU A 104 -7.63 -14.25 4.49
N MET A 105 -7.43 -14.70 3.24
CA MET A 105 -6.10 -15.05 2.73
C MET A 105 -5.17 -13.84 2.78
N GLY A 106 -5.61 -12.68 2.28
CA GLY A 106 -4.83 -11.44 2.36
C GLY A 106 -4.50 -11.05 3.81
N ARG A 107 -5.48 -11.17 4.72
CA ARG A 107 -5.27 -10.93 6.16
C ARG A 107 -4.23 -11.89 6.74
N ARG A 108 -4.33 -13.19 6.45
CA ARG A 108 -3.37 -14.20 6.92
C ARG A 108 -1.98 -13.90 6.41
N MET A 109 -1.80 -13.67 5.11
CA MET A 109 -0.51 -13.30 4.51
C MET A 109 0.11 -12.06 5.18
N TRP A 110 -0.71 -11.07 5.53
CA TRP A 110 -0.24 -9.86 6.22
C TRP A 110 0.13 -10.10 7.68
N THR A 111 -0.60 -10.98 8.37
CA THR A 111 -0.38 -11.29 9.80
C THR A 111 0.53 -12.49 10.04
N GLU A 112 0.92 -13.20 9.00
CA GLU A 112 1.74 -14.40 9.10
C GLU A 112 3.14 -14.00 9.57
N PRO A 113 3.62 -14.55 10.70
CA PRO A 113 4.96 -14.25 11.16
C PRO A 113 5.96 -14.78 10.14
N LEU A 114 6.76 -13.88 9.56
CA LEU A 114 7.88 -14.25 8.71
C LEU A 114 8.79 -15.20 9.49
N GLN A 115 8.83 -16.47 9.10
CA GLN A 115 9.37 -17.56 9.94
C GLN A 115 10.87 -17.48 10.26
N ASN A 116 11.60 -16.47 9.79
CA ASN A 116 13.04 -16.32 9.99
C ASN A 116 13.47 -14.92 10.48
N ARG A 117 12.57 -14.16 11.08
CA ARG A 117 12.96 -12.86 11.68
C ARG A 117 13.35 -13.06 13.15
N PRO A 118 14.57 -12.68 13.59
CA PRO A 118 14.89 -12.61 15.01
C PRO A 118 13.83 -11.76 15.74
N VAL A 119 13.23 -12.34 16.79
CA VAL A 119 12.20 -11.68 17.60
C VAL A 119 12.90 -10.98 18.75
N ILE A 120 12.75 -9.66 18.84
CA ILE A 120 13.36 -8.84 19.88
C ILE A 120 12.34 -8.67 21.00
N ARG A 121 12.58 -9.36 22.11
CA ARG A 121 11.78 -9.30 23.35
C ARG A 121 12.53 -8.57 24.46
N SER A 122 13.84 -8.38 24.30
CA SER A 122 14.69 -7.71 25.26
C SER A 122 15.76 -6.83 24.59
N PRO A 123 16.36 -5.87 25.31
CA PRO A 123 17.53 -5.13 24.83
C PRO A 123 18.71 -6.03 24.45
N ALA A 124 18.87 -7.20 25.09
CA ALA A 124 19.93 -8.15 24.76
C ALA A 124 19.75 -8.75 23.36
N ASP A 125 18.51 -9.09 22.99
CA ASP A 125 18.18 -9.64 21.67
C ASP A 125 18.52 -8.63 20.55
N ALA A 126 18.32 -7.32 20.81
CA ALA A 126 18.71 -6.27 19.87
C ALA A 126 20.25 -6.12 19.78
N ALA A 127 20.96 -6.26 20.90
CA ALA A 127 22.41 -6.18 20.93
C ALA A 127 23.06 -7.33 20.14
N GLU A 128 22.56 -8.55 20.25
CA GLU A 128 23.06 -9.70 19.47
C GLU A 128 23.01 -9.47 17.96
N LEU A 129 22.05 -8.70 17.47
CA LEU A 129 21.93 -8.37 16.04
C LEU A 129 22.94 -7.32 15.58
N PHE A 130 23.30 -6.37 16.45
CA PHE A 130 24.20 -5.27 16.08
C PHE A 130 25.66 -5.54 16.42
N LEU A 131 25.95 -6.34 17.44
CA LEU A 131 27.31 -6.60 17.93
C LEU A 131 28.28 -7.12 16.84
N PRO A 132 27.90 -8.06 15.95
CA PRO A 132 28.79 -8.53 14.89
C PRO A 132 29.27 -7.40 13.97
N GLU A 133 28.40 -6.46 13.63
CA GLU A 133 28.72 -5.33 12.75
C GLU A 133 29.35 -4.15 13.49
N MET A 134 29.10 -4.02 14.80
CA MET A 134 29.59 -2.90 15.61
C MET A 134 30.96 -3.15 16.27
N SER A 135 31.32 -4.42 16.51
CA SER A 135 32.53 -4.78 17.28
C SER A 135 33.86 -4.35 16.65
N GLY A 136 33.88 -4.05 15.34
CA GLY A 136 35.09 -3.67 14.60
C GLY A 136 35.16 -2.20 14.18
N LEU A 137 34.23 -1.35 14.61
CA LEU A 137 34.17 0.05 14.16
C LEU A 137 35.22 0.91 14.88
N GLN A 138 36.04 1.63 14.12
CA GLN A 138 37.09 2.52 14.66
C GLN A 138 36.57 3.89 15.15
N HIS A 139 35.28 4.17 14.94
CA HIS A 139 34.63 5.41 15.34
C HIS A 139 33.24 5.11 15.90
N GLU A 140 32.75 5.99 16.77
CA GLU A 140 31.43 5.86 17.38
C GLU A 140 30.32 5.99 16.32
N GLN A 141 29.43 4.98 16.27
CA GLN A 141 28.26 4.98 15.40
C GLN A 141 27.01 4.75 16.23
N MET A 142 26.01 5.62 16.05
CA MET A 142 24.69 5.42 16.62
C MET A 142 23.80 4.74 15.59
N ARG A 143 23.27 3.57 15.94
CA ARG A 143 22.31 2.84 15.11
C ARG A 143 20.94 2.85 15.78
N ALA A 144 19.91 3.18 15.02
CA ALA A 144 18.53 3.13 15.47
C ALA A 144 17.82 1.94 14.81
N MET A 145 17.08 1.18 15.61
CA MET A 145 16.19 0.12 15.14
C MET A 145 14.75 0.51 15.42
N LEU A 146 13.93 0.55 14.37
CA LEU A 146 12.51 0.80 14.49
C LEU A 146 11.76 -0.53 14.65
N LEU A 147 11.12 -0.72 15.80
CA LEU A 147 10.29 -1.88 16.09
C LEU A 147 8.82 -1.53 15.80
N TYR A 148 8.23 -2.15 14.77
CA TYR A 148 6.79 -2.11 14.56
C TYR A 148 6.14 -3.37 15.11
N CYS A 149 5.07 -3.19 15.88
CA CYS A 149 4.34 -4.25 16.58
C CYS A 149 3.73 -5.32 15.63
N GLN A 150 3.56 -5.03 14.35
CA GLN A 150 2.70 -5.83 13.47
C GLN A 150 3.40 -6.50 12.28
N ILE A 151 4.59 -6.04 11.90
CA ILE A 151 5.43 -6.65 10.87
C ILE A 151 6.85 -6.38 11.34
N GLY A 152 7.70 -7.41 11.36
CA GLY A 152 9.09 -7.25 11.79
C GLY A 152 9.76 -6.03 11.13
N TYR A 153 10.64 -5.41 11.90
CA TYR A 153 11.48 -4.26 11.55
C TYR A 153 11.82 -4.17 10.06
N GLU A 154 11.72 -2.96 9.52
CA GLU A 154 12.56 -2.53 8.42
C GLU A 154 12.95 -1.07 8.67
N MET A 155 14.25 -0.80 8.48
CA MET A 155 14.98 0.46 8.59
C MET A 155 15.94 0.52 9.79
N ILE A 156 17.19 0.15 9.53
CA ILE A 156 18.35 0.51 10.35
C ILE A 156 18.84 1.87 9.84
N LEU A 157 18.65 2.93 10.62
CA LEU A 157 19.27 4.22 10.34
C LEU A 157 20.64 4.22 11.04
N THR A 158 21.71 4.31 10.26
CA THR A 158 23.05 4.53 10.79
C THR A 158 23.31 6.03 10.80
N LEU A 159 23.37 6.63 11.98
CA LEU A 159 23.79 8.01 12.16
C LEU A 159 25.31 8.00 12.36
N GLN A 160 26.05 8.53 11.38
CA GLN A 160 27.47 8.80 11.56
C GLN A 160 27.65 10.12 12.31
N SER A 161 28.29 10.04 13.48
CA SER A 161 28.84 11.19 14.17
C SER A 161 29.98 11.77 13.32
N GLN A 162 29.71 12.77 12.48
CA GLN A 162 30.77 13.54 11.80
C GLN A 162 31.27 14.73 12.65
N LEU A 163 30.95 14.78 13.95
CA LEU A 163 31.26 15.94 14.78
C LEU A 163 32.61 15.90 15.49
N LEU A 164 33.34 14.77 15.48
CA LEU A 164 34.64 14.69 16.14
C LEU A 164 35.84 15.03 15.23
N ALA A 165 35.71 14.93 13.90
CA ALA A 165 36.79 15.29 12.99
C ALA A 165 37.06 16.81 12.93
N LYS A 166 36.05 17.65 13.21
CA LYS A 166 36.20 19.11 13.22
C LYS A 166 36.88 19.66 14.48
N TYR A 167 36.83 18.93 15.59
CA TYR A 167 37.43 19.39 16.85
C TYR A 167 38.93 19.12 16.92
N HIS A 168 39.44 18.08 16.23
CA HIS A 168 40.89 17.83 16.20
C HIS A 168 41.68 18.93 15.48
N ASP A 169 41.10 19.57 14.46
CA ASP A 169 41.70 20.74 13.80
C ASP A 169 41.62 22.03 14.64
N LEU A 170 40.64 22.15 15.54
CA LEU A 170 40.48 23.32 16.41
C LEU A 170 41.43 23.31 17.62
N ASP A 171 41.78 22.13 18.14
CA ASP A 171 42.78 22.01 19.20
C ASP A 171 44.20 22.32 18.70
N GLN A 172 44.49 22.11 17.40
CA GLN A 172 45.77 22.53 16.80
C GLN A 172 45.85 24.04 16.52
N LEU A 173 44.71 24.75 16.47
CA LEU A 173 44.66 26.20 16.23
C LEU A 173 44.61 27.05 17.51
N ASN A 174 44.56 26.43 18.70
CA ASN A 174 44.46 27.14 19.98
C ASN A 174 45.69 26.95 20.90
N LEU A 175 46.83 26.50 20.35
CA LEU A 175 48.10 26.35 21.07
C LEU A 175 49.15 27.44 20.73
N THR A 176 48.72 28.61 20.25
CA THR A 176 49.60 29.80 20.11
C THR A 176 48.99 31.01 20.80
N SER A 177 48.77 30.93 22.11
CA SER A 177 48.48 32.11 22.93
C SER A 177 49.18 32.12 24.30
N ASP A 178 50.21 31.30 24.50
CA ASP A 178 51.06 31.30 25.71
C ASP A 178 52.56 31.32 25.38
N GLU A 179 53.02 32.40 24.73
CA GLU A 179 54.36 32.97 24.98
C GLU A 179 54.09 34.41 25.49
N ILE A 180 53.87 34.62 26.80
CA ILE A 180 54.91 35.03 27.78
C ILE A 180 55.64 36.27 27.25
N GLU A 181 55.27 37.52 27.55
CA GLU A 181 55.30 38.18 28.87
C GLU A 181 56.42 37.65 29.79
N ASP A 182 57.67 37.74 29.35
CA ASP A 182 58.83 38.01 30.22
C ASP A 182 60.10 38.32 29.40
N SER A 183 60.40 39.61 29.22
CA SER A 183 61.74 40.24 29.20
C SER A 183 61.67 41.72 28.80
#